data_AF-A0A1Q8LGS7-F1
#
_entry.id   AF-A0A1Q8LGS7-F1
#
_cell.length_a   1.000
_cell.length_b   1.000
_cell.length_c   1.000
_cell.angle_alpha   90.00
_cell.angle_beta   90.00
_cell.angle_gamma   90.00
#
_symmetry.space_group_name_H-M   'P 1'
#
loop_
_entity.id
_entity.type
_entity.pdbx_description
1 polymer ?
#
loop_
_entity_poly.entity_id
_entity_poly.type
_entity_poly.pdbx_seq_one_letter_code
_entity_poly.pdbx_strand_id
1 'polypeptide(L)'
;MSNQGPMNFKIDPTSFTMVMVMDLAPKLKFGSDTDQECLRNGTPKWVAQVTVGFQAFGRPSFSVLNVTIASHEDPRHGFQPGMPLRAGRLRGSA
;
A
#
# COMPACT_ATOMS: atom_id res chain seq x y z
N MET A 1 -16.31 -7.53 -25.89
CA MET A 1 -15.64 -6.36 -25.30
C MET A 1 -16.03 -6.28 -23.82
N SER A 2 -15.24 -6.86 -22.91
CA SER A 2 -15.54 -6.84 -21.48
C SER A 2 -15.07 -5.52 -20.88
N ASN A 3 -16.03 -4.66 -20.54
CA ASN A 3 -15.82 -3.42 -19.81
C ASN A 3 -15.52 -3.76 -18.34
N GLN A 4 -14.27 -4.13 -18.02
CA GLN A 4 -13.83 -4.22 -16.64
C GLN A 4 -13.48 -2.80 -16.17
N GLY A 5 -14.46 -2.13 -15.55
CA GLY A 5 -14.19 -0.95 -14.72
C GLY A 5 -13.14 -1.28 -13.65
N PRO A 6 -12.52 -0.26 -13.01
CA PRO A 6 -11.38 -0.46 -12.12
C PRO A 6 -11.68 -1.56 -11.12
N MET A 7 -10.99 -2.69 -11.30
CA MET A 7 -11.16 -3.85 -10.43
C MET A 7 -10.68 -3.45 -9.05
N ASN A 8 -11.63 -3.19 -8.15
CA ASN A 8 -11.36 -3.09 -6.73
C ASN A 8 -10.99 -4.49 -6.24
N PHE A 9 -9.72 -4.85 -6.39
CA PHE A 9 -9.19 -6.05 -5.77
C PHE A 9 -9.27 -5.87 -4.25
N LYS A 10 -10.18 -6.61 -3.61
CA LYS A 10 -10.08 -6.86 -2.17
C LYS A 10 -8.90 -7.79 -1.98
N ILE A 11 -7.77 -7.21 -1.65
CA ILE A 11 -6.56 -7.94 -1.29
C ILE A 11 -6.84 -8.66 0.03
N ASP A 12 -7.00 -9.99 -0.01
CA ASP A 12 -7.02 -10.80 1.21
C ASP A 12 -5.58 -10.94 1.71
N PRO A 13 -5.26 -10.43 2.92
CA PRO A 13 -3.92 -10.52 3.49
C PRO A 13 -3.39 -11.96 3.63
N THR A 14 -4.27 -12.98 3.64
CA THR A 14 -3.86 -14.40 3.69
C THR A 14 -3.39 -14.97 2.36
N SER A 15 -3.54 -14.24 1.25
CA SER A 15 -3.10 -14.69 -0.08
C SER A 15 -1.60 -14.49 -0.34
N PHE A 16 -0.93 -13.67 0.48
CA PHE A 16 0.48 -13.38 0.30
C PHE A 16 1.36 -14.29 1.15
N THR A 17 2.35 -14.90 0.51
CA THR A 17 3.41 -15.68 1.18
C THR A 17 4.52 -14.77 1.72
N MET A 18 4.62 -13.55 1.20
CA MET A 18 5.62 -12.56 1.59
C MET A 18 5.06 -11.15 1.38
N VAL A 19 5.36 -10.23 2.30
CA VAL A 19 5.07 -8.80 2.18
C VAL A 19 6.27 -8.04 2.73
N MET A 20 6.88 -7.18 1.92
CA MET A 20 8.07 -6.41 2.27
C MET A 20 7.95 -4.96 1.82
N VAL A 21 8.20 -4.01 2.72
CA VAL A 21 8.25 -2.59 2.36
C VAL A 21 9.56 -2.30 1.63
N MET A 22 9.47 -1.59 0.51
CA MET A 22 10.62 -1.17 -0.30
C MET A 22 10.92 0.32 -0.14
N ASP A 23 9.87 1.14 -0.15
CA ASP A 23 9.99 2.60 -0.02
C ASP A 23 8.75 3.18 0.66
N LEU A 24 8.89 4.37 1.21
CA LEU A 24 7.82 5.12 1.83
C LEU A 24 8.05 6.62 1.67
N ALA A 25 7.11 7.29 1.01
CA ALA A 25 7.20 8.72 0.70
C ALA A 25 5.87 9.46 0.94
N PRO A 26 5.90 10.79 1.16
CA PRO A 26 4.71 11.62 1.12
C PRO A 26 3.97 11.46 -0.21
N LYS A 27 2.65 11.28 -0.18
CA LYS A 27 1.84 11.28 -1.39
C LYS A 27 1.57 12.72 -1.81
N LEU A 28 2.14 13.17 -2.92
CA LEU A 28 1.92 14.53 -3.40
C LEU A 28 0.55 14.70 -4.06
N LYS A 29 -0.01 15.91 -3.99
CA LYS A 29 -1.22 16.28 -4.73
C LYS A 29 -0.94 16.22 -6.23
N PHE A 30 -1.95 15.88 -7.02
CA PHE A 30 -1.83 15.89 -8.47
C PHE A 30 -1.46 17.31 -8.96
N GLY A 31 -0.35 17.42 -9.68
CA GLY A 31 0.17 18.69 -10.20
C GLY A 31 0.92 19.57 -9.20
N SER A 32 1.27 19.07 -8.00
CA SER A 32 2.14 19.76 -7.05
C SER A 32 3.39 18.94 -6.76
N ASP A 33 4.55 19.60 -6.73
CA ASP A 33 5.84 18.99 -6.38
C ASP A 33 6.16 19.09 -4.87
N THR A 34 5.34 19.82 -4.11
CA THR A 34 5.63 20.15 -2.70
C THR A 34 4.47 19.88 -1.75
N ASP A 35 3.22 19.96 -2.22
CA ASP A 35 2.06 19.78 -1.37
C ASP A 35 1.67 18.32 -1.22
N GLN A 36 1.63 17.85 0.02
CA GLN A 36 1.13 16.51 0.34
C GLN A 36 -0.40 16.45 0.26
N GLU A 37 -0.91 15.36 -0.31
CA GLU A 37 -2.33 15.02 -0.31
C GLU A 37 -2.76 14.64 1.12
N CYS A 38 -3.90 15.15 1.56
CA CYS A 38 -4.49 14.80 2.86
C CYS A 38 -5.87 14.16 2.68
N LEU A 39 -6.30 13.39 3.68
CA LEU A 39 -7.71 13.04 3.87
C LEU A 39 -8.54 14.31 4.16
N ARG A 40 -9.86 14.18 4.06
CA ARG A 40 -10.80 15.30 4.31
C ARG A 40 -10.65 15.93 5.70
N ASN A 41 -10.24 15.14 6.69
CA ASN A 41 -10.00 15.58 8.07
C ASN A 41 -8.60 16.23 8.26
N GLY A 42 -7.81 16.38 7.19
CA GLY A 42 -6.47 16.96 7.24
C GLY A 42 -5.33 15.97 7.49
N THR A 43 -5.60 14.67 7.70
CA THR A 43 -4.54 13.67 7.92
C THR A 43 -3.70 13.46 6.65
N PRO A 44 -2.35 13.61 6.70
CA PRO A 44 -1.47 13.42 5.56
C PRO A 44 -1.50 12.00 5.00
N LYS A 45 -1.44 11.87 3.67
CA LYS A 45 -1.34 10.59 2.96
C LYS A 45 0.11 10.29 2.56
N TRP A 46 0.49 9.05 2.73
CA TRP A 46 1.79 8.50 2.38
C TRP A 46 1.59 7.36 1.37
N VAL A 47 2.60 7.08 0.55
CA VAL A 47 2.63 5.91 -0.32
C VAL A 47 3.75 5.00 0.12
N ALA A 48 3.42 3.78 0.52
CA ALA A 48 4.37 2.70 0.70
C ALA A 48 4.46 1.89 -0.59
N GLN A 49 5.67 1.68 -1.11
CA GLN A 49 5.91 0.65 -2.11
C GLN A 49 6.15 -0.67 -1.41
N VAL A 50 5.35 -1.68 -1.73
CA VAL A 50 5.37 -2.97 -1.06
C VAL A 50 5.54 -4.07 -2.09
N THR A 51 6.59 -4.87 -1.95
CA THR A 51 6.73 -6.11 -2.71
C THR A 51 5.94 -7.21 -2.03
N VAL A 52 5.08 -7.88 -2.79
CA VAL A 52 4.29 -9.01 -2.33
C VAL A 52 4.65 -10.26 -3.11
N GLY A 53 4.77 -11.39 -2.41
CA GLY A 53 4.89 -12.72 -3.00
C GLY A 53 3.58 -13.49 -2.81
N PHE A 54 3.15 -14.24 -3.82
CA PHE A 54 1.95 -15.09 -3.78
C PHE A 54 2.09 -16.29 -4.70
N GLN A 55 1.21 -17.29 -4.53
CA GLN A 55 1.11 -18.41 -5.45
C GLN A 55 0.10 -18.09 -6.55
N ALA A 56 0.54 -18.12 -7.81
CA ALA A 56 -0.32 -17.98 -8.98
C ALA A 56 -0.11 -19.19 -9.88
N PHE A 57 -1.18 -19.93 -10.19
CA PHE A 57 -1.11 -21.12 -11.05
C PHE A 57 -0.06 -22.16 -10.61
N GLY A 58 0.07 -22.37 -9.30
CA GLY A 58 1.03 -23.31 -8.71
C GLY A 58 2.49 -22.87 -8.79
N ARG A 59 2.77 -21.60 -9.10
CA ARG A 59 4.12 -21.03 -9.13
C ARG A 59 4.22 -19.80 -8.23
N PRO A 60 5.37 -19.57 -7.58
CA PRO A 60 5.65 -18.29 -6.94
C PRO A 60 5.59 -17.15 -7.95
N SER A 61 4.89 -16.09 -7.59
CA SER A 61 4.80 -14.84 -8.35
C SER A 61 5.01 -13.66 -7.41
N PHE A 62 5.53 -12.56 -7.94
CA PHE A 62 5.82 -11.35 -7.19
C PHE A 62 5.21 -10.13 -7.87
N SER A 63 4.76 -9.16 -7.08
CA SER A 63 4.24 -7.89 -7.58
C SER A 63 4.65 -6.75 -6.64
N VAL A 64 4.78 -5.55 -7.20
CA VAL A 64 4.99 -4.32 -6.43
C VAL A 64 3.67 -3.56 -6.38
N LEU A 65 3.22 -3.23 -5.18
CA LEU A 65 1.98 -2.54 -4.91
C LEU A 65 2.26 -1.20 -4.24
N ASN A 66 1.55 -0.16 -4.67
CA ASN A 66 1.52 1.13 -3.98
C ASN A 66 0.37 1.14 -2.99
N VAL A 67 0.67 1.18 -1.69
CA VAL A 67 -0.31 1.20 -0.60
C VAL A 67 -0.38 2.61 -0.03
N THR A 68 -1.58 3.19 0.01
CA THR A 68 -1.78 4.49 0.65
C THR A 68 -1.96 4.31 2.16
N ILE A 69 -1.20 5.09 2.95
CA ILE A 69 -1.27 5.12 4.41
C ILE A 69 -1.68 6.54 4.83
N ALA A 70 -2.56 6.66 5.82
CA ALA A 70 -2.91 7.96 6.40
C ALA A 70 -2.30 8.06 7.80
N SER A 71 -1.43 9.05 8.03
CA SER A 71 -0.76 9.24 9.32
C SER A 71 -0.28 10.68 9.48
N HIS A 72 -0.42 11.22 10.69
CA HIS A 72 0.20 12.48 11.11
C HIS A 72 1.67 12.29 11.49
N GLU A 73 2.05 11.09 11.90
CA GLU A 73 3.43 10.73 12.20
C GLU A 73 4.10 10.17 10.95
N ASP A 74 5.40 10.42 10.82
CA ASP A 74 6.22 9.85 9.75
C ASP A 74 6.27 8.31 9.90
N PRO A 75 5.62 7.54 9.01
CA PRO A 75 5.55 6.10 9.16
C PRO A 75 6.91 5.43 8.93
N ARG A 76 7.92 6.14 8.38
CA ARG A 76 9.29 5.62 8.20
C ARG A 76 9.96 5.26 9.53
N HIS A 77 9.52 5.88 10.63
CA HIS A 77 10.04 5.55 11.96
C HIS A 77 9.58 4.16 12.45
N GLY A 78 8.46 3.63 11.92
CA GLY A 78 7.94 2.30 12.26
C GLY A 78 8.10 1.26 11.15
N PHE A 79 8.37 1.68 9.91
CA PHE A 79 8.44 0.82 8.73
C PHE A 79 9.66 1.16 7.89
N GLN A 80 10.76 0.44 8.12
CA GLN A 80 11.98 0.59 7.33
C GLN A 80 11.95 -0.32 6.08
N PRO A 81 12.58 0.10 4.96
CA PRO A 81 12.79 -0.78 3.81
C PRO A 81 13.41 -2.13 4.23
N GLY A 82 12.89 -3.22 3.65
CA GLY A 82 13.31 -4.58 3.97
C GLY A 82 12.61 -5.19 5.18
N MET A 83 11.79 -4.44 5.92
CA MET A 83 11.00 -5.02 7.02
C MET A 83 9.88 -5.93 6.49
N PRO A 84 9.76 -7.17 7.01
CA PRO A 84 8.62 -8.03 6.71
C PRO A 84 7.37 -7.47 7.41
N LEU A 85 6.29 -7.30 6.64
CA LEU A 85 5.00 -6.92 7.20
C LEU A 85 4.16 -8.18 7.46
N ARG A 86 3.50 -8.22 8.62
CA ARG A 86 2.35 -9.10 8.76
C ARG A 86 1.18 -8.45 8.04
N ALA A 87 0.60 -9.20 7.12
CA ALA A 87 -0.67 -8.86 6.53
C ALA A 87 -1.76 -9.01 7.62
N GLY A 88 -1.88 -8.00 8.47
CA GLY A 88 -2.94 -7.89 9.45
C GLY A 88 -4.25 -7.54 8.76
N ARG A 89 -5.37 -7.99 9.34
CA ARG A 89 -6.72 -7.67 8.87
C ARG A 89 -6.88 -6.15 8.85
N LEU A 90 -6.83 -5.52 7.68
CA LEU A 90 -7.16 -4.11 7.49
C LEU A 90 -8.65 -3.94 7.79
N ARG A 91 -9.00 -3.80 9.07
CA ARG A 91 -10.32 -3.34 9.47
C ARG A 91 -10.35 -1.85 9.15
N GLY A 92 -11.03 -1.52 8.05
CA GLY A 92 -11.50 -0.15 7.85
C GLY A 92 -12.33 0.23 9.07
N SER A 93 -11.82 1.19 9.84
CA SER A 93 -12.64 1.84 10.85
C SER A 93 -13.61 2.75 10.10
N ALA A 94 -14.90 2.52 10.34
CA ALA A 94 -16.01 3.36 9.89
C ALA A 94 -15.88 4.80 10.40
#